data_AF-A0A966SIH9-F1
#
_entry.id   AF-A0A966SIH9-F1
#
_cell.length_a   1.000
_cell.length_b   1.000
_cell.length_c   1.000
_cell.angle_alpha   90.00
_cell.angle_beta   90.00
_cell.angle_gamma   90.00
#
_symmetry.space_group_name_H-M   'P 1'
#
loop_
_entity.id
_entity.type
_entity.pdbx_description
1 polymer ?
#
loop_
_entity_poly.entity_id
_entity_poly.type
_entity_poly.pdbx_seq_one_letter_code
_entity_poly.pdbx_strand_id
1 'polypeptide(L)'
;ATDPKAAVELALTIPAGNAQNQALGNIASRWASVDLDGALAWVKQLPAGQARDNALINLSQEWAQANPRAAAEFANSLSPGNTQNSLLSAVANQWATLDPQSAFRWAQSLPTAEGRQLAMNSALTVWVGDEPEQAAAFVVKLPPSEARQSLLQEVASNWAANDAEGVLAWAKQLPAAEQAHAYEGIVPMLANDNPAAAAALVEKLTPENRGALAENIATQWLQQDPTAARAWIATAPLTDEVKKRLLANEVRQRLPMF
;
A
#
# COMPACT_ATOMS: atom_id res chain seq x y z
N ALA A 1 -3.44 -23.30 22.95
CA ALA A 1 -3.18 -24.68 23.39
C ALA A 1 -1.69 -24.81 23.66
N THR A 2 -1.29 -25.45 24.76
CA THR A 2 0.12 -25.61 25.16
C THR A 2 0.85 -26.76 24.45
N ASP A 3 0.13 -27.60 23.69
CA ASP A 3 0.71 -28.62 22.81
C ASP A 3 0.24 -28.38 21.36
N PRO A 4 1.13 -27.86 20.48
CA PRO A 4 0.81 -27.64 19.07
C PRO A 4 0.46 -28.93 18.32
N LYS A 5 1.05 -30.08 18.67
CA LYS A 5 0.81 -31.34 17.96
C LYS A 5 -0.59 -31.87 18.25
N ALA A 6 -1.00 -31.85 19.52
CA ALA A 6 -2.37 -32.18 19.90
C ALA A 6 -3.40 -31.26 19.22
N ALA A 7 -3.08 -29.97 19.07
CA ALA A 7 -3.95 -29.04 18.35
C ALA A 7 -4.07 -29.38 16.85
N VAL A 8 -2.97 -29.80 16.20
CA VAL A 8 -2.99 -30.29 14.81
C VAL A 8 -3.88 -31.54 14.70
N GLU A 9 -3.71 -32.52 15.58
CA GLU A 9 -4.53 -33.74 15.58
C GLU A 9 -6.03 -33.41 15.67
N LEU A 10 -6.40 -32.48 16.55
CA LEU A 10 -7.79 -32.00 16.65
C LEU A 10 -8.26 -31.31 15.38
N ALA A 11 -7.44 -30.45 14.78
CA ALA A 11 -7.81 -29.77 13.53
C ALA A 11 -7.99 -30.76 12.35
N LEU A 12 -7.25 -31.86 12.35
CA LEU A 12 -7.39 -32.92 11.35
C LEU A 12 -8.72 -33.71 11.47
N THR A 13 -9.42 -33.62 12.61
CA THR A 13 -10.78 -34.19 12.76
C THR A 13 -11.88 -33.35 12.09
N ILE A 14 -11.59 -32.07 11.77
CA ILE A 14 -12.50 -31.20 11.04
C ILE A 14 -12.58 -31.69 9.59
N PRO A 15 -13.77 -31.73 8.96
CA PRO A 15 -13.88 -32.06 7.54
C PRO A 15 -12.98 -31.18 6.67
N ALA A 16 -12.34 -31.79 5.67
CA ALA A 16 -11.44 -31.08 4.77
C ALA A 16 -12.17 -29.91 4.08
N GLY A 17 -11.53 -28.73 4.11
CA GLY A 17 -12.11 -27.50 3.58
C GLY A 17 -11.62 -26.26 4.33
N ASN A 18 -12.31 -25.14 4.13
CA ASN A 18 -11.86 -23.83 4.63
C ASN A 18 -11.71 -23.78 6.15
N ALA A 19 -12.64 -24.38 6.91
CA ALA A 19 -12.59 -24.39 8.36
C ALA A 19 -11.35 -25.11 8.90
N GLN A 20 -11.01 -26.28 8.32
CA GLN A 20 -9.79 -26.99 8.66
C GLN A 20 -8.54 -26.18 8.28
N ASN A 21 -8.50 -25.61 7.07
CA ASN A 21 -7.36 -24.81 6.62
C ASN A 21 -7.11 -23.58 7.52
N GLN A 22 -8.17 -22.92 7.98
CA GLN A 22 -8.08 -21.81 8.93
C GLN A 22 -7.59 -22.27 10.32
N ALA A 23 -8.11 -23.39 10.83
CA ALA A 23 -7.68 -23.95 12.10
C ALA A 23 -6.17 -24.28 12.07
N LEU A 24 -5.71 -24.95 11.01
CA LEU A 24 -4.29 -25.26 10.80
C LEU A 24 -3.43 -23.99 10.69
N GLY A 25 -3.90 -22.96 9.98
CA GLY A 25 -3.19 -21.68 9.88
C GLY A 25 -3.06 -20.97 11.24
N ASN A 26 -4.11 -20.98 12.06
CA ASN A 26 -4.07 -20.39 13.39
C ASN A 26 -3.15 -21.17 14.35
N ILE A 27 -3.11 -22.50 14.22
CA ILE A 27 -2.16 -23.33 14.96
C ILE A 27 -0.73 -22.99 14.55
N ALA A 28 -0.46 -22.79 13.25
CA ALA A 28 0.86 -22.40 12.74
C ALA A 28 1.38 -21.12 13.41
N SER A 29 0.56 -20.06 13.42
CA SER A 29 0.89 -18.78 14.05
C SER A 29 1.13 -18.93 15.56
N ARG A 30 0.21 -19.59 16.27
CA ARG A 30 0.35 -19.79 17.72
C ARG A 30 1.55 -20.65 18.08
N TRP A 31 1.84 -21.70 17.32
CA TRP A 31 3.05 -22.49 17.50
C TRP A 31 4.28 -21.63 17.26
N ALA A 32 4.31 -20.85 16.16
CA ALA A 32 5.45 -20.00 15.83
C ALA A 32 5.79 -18.97 16.92
N SER A 33 4.80 -18.45 17.64
CA SER A 33 5.02 -17.53 18.77
C SER A 33 5.76 -18.15 19.98
N VAL A 34 5.87 -19.48 20.04
CA VAL A 34 6.54 -20.22 21.13
C VAL A 34 7.74 -21.03 20.63
N ASP A 35 7.60 -21.66 19.46
CA ASP A 35 8.58 -22.53 18.83
C ASP A 35 8.46 -22.41 17.29
N LEU A 36 9.12 -21.37 16.77
CA LEU A 36 9.15 -21.05 15.34
C LEU A 36 9.75 -22.18 14.50
N ASP A 37 10.83 -22.81 14.97
CA ASP A 37 11.50 -23.87 14.24
C ASP A 37 10.62 -25.12 14.12
N GLY A 38 9.93 -25.51 15.20
CA GLY A 38 8.96 -26.59 15.18
C GLY A 38 7.76 -26.30 14.26
N ALA A 39 7.22 -25.08 14.33
CA ALA A 39 6.12 -24.65 13.46
C ALA A 39 6.53 -24.69 11.98
N LEU A 40 7.72 -24.17 11.64
CA LEU A 40 8.27 -24.20 10.28
C LEU A 40 8.51 -25.63 9.79
N ALA A 41 9.06 -26.49 10.65
CA ALA A 41 9.30 -27.89 10.32
C ALA A 41 7.98 -28.61 10.00
N TRP A 42 6.92 -28.34 10.77
CA TRP A 42 5.60 -28.91 10.52
C TRP A 42 4.96 -28.38 9.23
N VAL A 43 4.95 -27.07 9.01
CA VAL A 43 4.33 -26.50 7.79
C VAL A 43 5.03 -26.96 6.51
N LYS A 44 6.36 -27.18 6.55
CA LYS A 44 7.11 -27.74 5.42
C LYS A 44 6.71 -29.19 5.08
N GLN A 45 6.14 -29.93 6.02
CA GLN A 45 5.66 -31.31 5.81
C GLN A 45 4.22 -31.38 5.30
N LEU A 46 3.46 -30.28 5.37
CA LEU A 46 2.11 -30.26 4.83
C LEU A 46 2.13 -30.45 3.31
N PRO A 47 1.17 -31.21 2.74
CA PRO A 47 1.01 -31.28 1.29
C PRO A 47 0.81 -29.90 0.68
N ALA A 48 1.29 -29.71 -0.54
CA ALA A 48 1.02 -28.48 -1.29
C ALA A 48 -0.49 -28.24 -1.41
N GLY A 49 -0.93 -27.02 -1.12
CA GLY A 49 -2.34 -26.64 -1.15
C GLY A 49 -2.67 -25.57 -0.10
N GLN A 50 -3.96 -25.22 -0.03
CA GLN A 50 -4.43 -24.07 0.75
C GLN A 50 -4.08 -24.15 2.25
N ALA A 51 -4.10 -25.34 2.86
CA ALA A 51 -3.74 -25.51 4.26
C ALA A 51 -2.30 -25.08 4.55
N ARG A 52 -1.37 -25.53 3.70
CA ARG A 52 0.06 -25.17 3.80
C ARG A 52 0.27 -23.69 3.55
N ASP A 53 -0.37 -23.15 2.53
CA ASP A 53 -0.20 -21.75 2.15
C ASP A 53 -0.74 -20.82 3.24
N ASN A 54 -1.92 -21.11 3.80
CA ASN A 54 -2.47 -20.38 4.95
C ASN A 54 -1.56 -20.47 6.18
N ALA A 55 -1.01 -21.65 6.46
CA ALA A 55 -0.10 -21.83 7.58
C ALA A 55 1.20 -21.03 7.40
N LEU A 56 1.79 -21.04 6.20
CA LEU A 56 2.96 -20.23 5.84
C LEU A 56 2.69 -18.73 5.98
N ILE A 57 1.53 -18.26 5.49
CA ILE A 57 1.16 -16.84 5.59
C ILE A 57 0.97 -16.46 7.07
N ASN A 58 0.25 -17.26 7.85
CA ASN A 58 -0.05 -16.92 9.25
C ASN A 58 1.18 -16.95 10.16
N LEU A 59 2.16 -17.82 9.91
CA LEU A 59 3.42 -17.82 10.67
C LEU A 59 4.41 -16.75 10.20
N SER A 60 4.23 -16.19 8.99
CA SER A 60 5.20 -15.26 8.39
C SER A 60 5.41 -13.99 9.22
N GLN A 61 4.39 -13.55 9.98
CA GLN A 61 4.51 -12.41 10.89
C GLN A 61 5.49 -12.69 12.02
N GLU A 62 5.26 -13.76 12.80
CA GLU A 62 6.15 -14.18 13.89
C GLU A 62 7.56 -14.48 13.37
N TRP A 63 7.65 -15.11 12.20
CA TRP A 63 8.93 -15.38 11.57
C TRP A 63 9.68 -14.10 11.20
N ALA A 64 9.00 -13.17 10.52
CA ALA A 64 9.63 -11.93 10.10
C ALA A 64 9.97 -11.02 11.28
N GLN A 65 9.26 -11.14 12.39
CA GLN A 65 9.58 -10.42 13.62
C GLN A 65 10.84 -10.99 14.29
N ALA A 66 10.95 -12.32 14.36
CA ALA A 66 12.10 -13.00 14.99
C ALA A 66 13.36 -12.97 14.12
N ASN A 67 13.21 -13.19 12.81
CA ASN A 67 14.30 -13.24 11.85
C ASN A 67 13.81 -12.85 10.44
N PRO A 68 13.72 -11.54 10.15
CA PRO A 68 13.19 -11.05 8.88
C PRO A 68 14.00 -11.53 7.68
N ARG A 69 15.32 -11.69 7.84
CA ARG A 69 16.20 -12.16 6.78
C ARG A 69 15.92 -13.61 6.38
N ALA A 70 15.76 -14.50 7.37
CA ALA A 70 15.43 -15.89 7.09
C ALA A 70 14.04 -16.03 6.44
N ALA A 71 13.06 -15.23 6.90
CA ALA A 71 11.73 -15.19 6.31
C ALA A 71 11.75 -14.70 4.85
N ALA A 72 12.53 -13.66 4.58
CA ALA A 72 12.81 -13.11 3.25
C ALA A 72 13.45 -14.14 2.31
N GLU A 73 14.50 -14.84 2.77
CA GLU A 73 15.18 -15.89 2.00
C GLU A 73 14.22 -17.02 1.65
N PHE A 74 13.34 -17.40 2.57
CA PHE A 74 12.32 -18.41 2.30
C PHE A 74 11.25 -17.92 1.31
N ALA A 75 10.73 -16.70 1.48
CA ALA A 75 9.77 -16.13 0.54
C ALA A 75 10.34 -16.13 -0.90
N ASN A 76 11.63 -15.82 -1.05
CA ASN A 76 12.35 -15.86 -2.33
C ASN A 76 12.51 -17.27 -2.91
N SER A 77 12.53 -18.30 -2.06
CA SER A 77 12.66 -19.70 -2.48
C SER A 77 11.35 -20.31 -3.01
N LEU A 78 10.21 -19.66 -2.74
CA LEU A 78 8.91 -20.13 -3.21
C LEU A 78 8.76 -19.94 -4.73
N SER A 79 7.95 -20.79 -5.35
CA SER A 79 7.56 -20.59 -6.75
C SER A 79 6.75 -19.30 -6.89
N PRO A 80 6.93 -18.55 -8.00
CA PRO A 80 6.13 -17.37 -8.29
C PRO A 80 4.63 -17.64 -8.24
N GLY A 81 3.89 -16.74 -7.58
CA GLY A 81 2.44 -16.84 -7.43
C GLY A 81 1.94 -16.19 -6.14
N ASN A 82 0.65 -16.34 -5.88
CA ASN A 82 -0.06 -15.65 -4.79
C ASN A 82 0.57 -15.89 -3.41
N THR A 83 1.01 -17.10 -3.12
CA THR A 83 1.61 -17.45 -1.83
C THR A 83 2.96 -16.78 -1.64
N GLN A 84 3.82 -16.76 -2.68
CA GLN A 84 5.07 -16.00 -2.64
C GLN A 84 4.80 -14.51 -2.44
N ASN A 85 3.91 -13.92 -3.25
CA ASN A 85 3.56 -12.50 -3.15
C ASN A 85 3.06 -12.13 -1.76
N SER A 86 2.17 -12.95 -1.18
CA SER A 86 1.63 -12.73 0.17
C SER A 86 2.73 -12.76 1.23
N LEU A 87 3.68 -13.70 1.13
CA LEU A 87 4.83 -13.76 2.05
C LEU A 87 5.78 -12.59 1.84
N LEU A 88 6.06 -12.19 0.61
CA LEU A 88 6.92 -11.04 0.32
C LEU A 88 6.36 -9.77 0.96
N SER A 89 5.05 -9.52 0.81
CA SER A 89 4.36 -8.42 1.47
C SER A 89 4.39 -8.52 2.99
N ALA A 90 4.08 -9.68 3.56
CA ALA A 90 4.06 -9.85 5.01
C ALA A 90 5.45 -9.62 5.63
N VAL A 91 6.50 -10.16 5.00
CA VAL A 91 7.90 -9.96 5.42
C VAL A 91 8.30 -8.50 5.27
N ALA A 92 7.97 -7.85 4.14
CA ALA A 92 8.26 -6.44 3.93
C ALA A 92 7.63 -5.54 5.01
N ASN A 93 6.34 -5.73 5.30
CA ASN A 93 5.62 -4.97 6.31
C ASN A 93 6.27 -5.16 7.69
N GLN A 94 6.46 -6.43 8.11
CA GLN A 94 6.99 -6.71 9.44
C GLN A 94 8.45 -6.28 9.60
N TRP A 95 9.28 -6.51 8.59
CA TRP A 95 10.66 -6.05 8.61
C TRP A 95 10.71 -4.53 8.66
N ALA A 96 9.82 -3.83 7.95
CA ALA A 96 9.81 -2.38 7.96
C ALA A 96 9.49 -1.76 9.32
N THR A 97 8.72 -2.44 10.18
CA THR A 97 8.51 -1.98 11.57
C THR A 97 9.77 -2.06 12.44
N LEU A 98 10.78 -2.85 12.04
CA LEU A 98 12.03 -3.06 12.79
C LEU A 98 13.20 -2.28 12.16
N ASP A 99 13.33 -2.36 10.84
CA ASP A 99 14.37 -1.71 10.05
C ASP A 99 13.84 -1.47 8.62
N PRO A 100 13.18 -0.32 8.38
CA PRO A 100 12.56 -0.02 7.09
C PRO A 100 13.57 0.17 5.96
N GLN A 101 14.79 0.62 6.26
CA GLN A 101 15.85 0.74 5.27
C GLN A 101 16.29 -0.63 4.75
N SER A 102 16.53 -1.57 5.66
CA SER A 102 16.91 -2.94 5.27
C SER A 102 15.77 -3.66 4.56
N ALA A 103 14.53 -3.51 5.03
CA ALA A 103 13.34 -4.07 4.38
C ALA A 103 13.21 -3.56 2.93
N PHE A 104 13.35 -2.25 2.72
CA PHE A 104 13.27 -1.66 1.40
C PHE A 104 14.42 -2.10 0.47
N ARG A 105 15.66 -2.18 0.98
CA ARG A 105 16.81 -2.68 0.21
C ARG A 105 16.65 -4.15 -0.17
N TRP A 106 16.14 -4.98 0.73
CA TRP A 106 15.80 -6.36 0.41
C TRP A 106 14.72 -6.41 -0.68
N ALA A 107 13.66 -5.61 -0.54
CA ALA A 107 12.60 -5.55 -1.54
C ALA A 107 13.13 -5.14 -2.92
N GLN A 108 14.06 -4.18 -2.99
CA GLN A 108 14.75 -3.80 -4.23
C GLN A 108 15.60 -4.93 -4.85
N SER A 109 16.08 -5.87 -4.04
CA SER A 109 16.93 -6.99 -4.49
C SER A 109 16.14 -8.17 -5.08
N LEU A 110 14.80 -8.15 -4.99
CA LEU A 110 13.98 -9.25 -5.47
C LEU A 110 14.14 -9.46 -6.99
N PRO A 111 14.11 -10.72 -7.47
CA PRO A 111 14.44 -11.02 -8.86
C PRO A 111 13.33 -10.58 -9.83
N THR A 112 12.07 -10.70 -9.44
CA THR A 112 10.91 -10.36 -10.28
C THR A 112 10.51 -8.89 -10.08
N ALA A 113 10.11 -8.22 -11.17
CA ALA A 113 9.64 -6.83 -11.09
C ALA A 113 8.39 -6.68 -10.21
N GLU A 114 7.46 -7.63 -10.32
CA GLU A 114 6.25 -7.69 -9.50
C GLU A 114 6.57 -7.84 -8.02
N GLY A 115 7.44 -8.79 -7.65
CA GLY A 115 7.85 -9.00 -6.26
C GLY A 115 8.56 -7.79 -5.69
N ARG A 116 9.47 -7.17 -6.46
CA ARG A 116 10.14 -5.91 -6.06
C ARG A 116 9.12 -4.82 -5.76
N GLN A 117 8.22 -4.53 -6.70
CA GLN A 117 7.24 -3.46 -6.55
C GLN A 117 6.35 -3.69 -5.33
N LEU A 118 5.84 -4.91 -5.17
CA LEU A 118 4.96 -5.30 -4.08
C LEU A 118 5.63 -5.13 -2.71
N ALA A 119 6.83 -5.68 -2.54
CA ALA A 119 7.56 -5.60 -1.27
C ALA A 119 8.06 -4.17 -0.99
N MET A 120 8.47 -3.42 -2.01
CA MET A 120 8.90 -2.03 -1.86
C MET A 120 7.75 -1.16 -1.38
N ASN A 121 6.57 -1.29 -2.00
CA ASN A 121 5.36 -0.58 -1.56
C ASN A 121 4.99 -0.96 -0.12
N SER A 122 4.98 -2.26 0.19
CA SER A 122 4.66 -2.76 1.54
C SER A 122 5.61 -2.18 2.60
N ALA A 123 6.91 -2.16 2.34
CA ALA A 123 7.89 -1.60 3.27
C ALA A 123 7.77 -0.07 3.38
N LEU A 124 7.53 0.61 2.25
CA LEU A 124 7.44 2.06 2.19
C LEU A 124 6.17 2.59 2.88
N THR A 125 5.02 1.91 2.76
CA THR A 125 3.79 2.29 3.46
C THR A 125 4.00 2.30 4.97
N VAL A 126 4.62 1.25 5.53
CA VAL A 126 4.95 1.20 6.97
C VAL A 126 5.92 2.30 7.34
N TRP A 127 6.99 2.47 6.56
CA TRP A 127 8.01 3.48 6.86
C TRP A 127 7.44 4.90 6.84
N VAL A 128 6.61 5.23 5.84
CA VAL A 128 5.97 6.54 5.74
C VAL A 128 4.94 6.76 6.84
N GLY A 129 4.25 5.70 7.29
CA GLY A 129 3.33 5.78 8.41
C GLY A 129 4.00 6.14 9.73
N ASP A 130 5.18 5.58 9.99
CA ASP A 130 5.89 5.76 11.26
C ASP A 130 6.87 6.96 11.24
N GLU A 131 7.59 7.15 10.12
CA GLU A 131 8.67 8.14 9.99
C GLU A 131 8.68 8.79 8.58
N PRO A 132 7.63 9.56 8.22
CA PRO A 132 7.45 10.07 6.85
C PRO A 132 8.62 10.91 6.34
N GLU A 133 9.19 11.79 7.16
CA GLU A 133 10.34 12.62 6.77
C GLU A 133 11.59 11.78 6.50
N GLN A 134 11.80 10.69 7.26
CA GLN A 134 12.95 9.81 7.08
C GLN A 134 12.80 8.97 5.81
N ALA A 135 11.60 8.42 5.57
CA ALA A 135 11.27 7.71 4.33
C ALA A 135 11.45 8.62 3.11
N ALA A 136 10.93 9.85 3.18
CA ALA A 136 11.06 10.86 2.13
C ALA A 136 12.53 11.23 1.86
N ALA A 137 13.31 11.49 2.92
CA ALA A 137 14.74 11.79 2.81
C ALA A 137 15.55 10.61 2.22
N PHE A 138 15.11 9.38 2.46
CA PHE A 138 15.72 8.21 1.85
C PHE A 138 15.44 8.12 0.35
N VAL A 139 14.17 8.27 -0.07
CA VAL A 139 13.79 8.22 -1.50
C VAL A 139 14.47 9.33 -2.30
N VAL A 140 14.66 10.51 -1.72
CA VAL A 140 15.38 11.64 -2.37
C VAL A 140 16.85 11.34 -2.62
N LYS A 141 17.47 10.45 -1.84
CA LYS A 141 18.88 10.02 -2.03
C LYS A 141 19.04 8.94 -3.10
N LEU A 142 17.95 8.33 -3.56
CA LEU A 142 18.02 7.37 -4.65
C LEU A 142 18.42 8.07 -5.96
N PRO A 143 19.11 7.38 -6.88
CA PRO A 143 19.42 7.94 -8.19
C PRO A 143 18.15 8.36 -8.94
N PRO A 144 18.16 9.49 -9.67
CA PRO A 144 17.06 9.89 -10.56
C PRO A 144 16.70 8.74 -11.52
N SER A 145 15.43 8.34 -11.50
CA SER A 145 14.88 7.25 -12.31
C SER A 145 13.35 7.32 -12.28
N GLU A 146 12.68 6.69 -13.23
CA GLU A 146 11.21 6.53 -13.19
C GLU A 146 10.76 5.84 -11.89
N ALA A 147 11.51 4.83 -11.43
CA ALA A 147 11.24 4.18 -10.15
C ALA A 147 11.27 5.16 -8.98
N ARG A 148 12.22 6.12 -8.96
CA ARG A 148 12.26 7.17 -7.93
C ARG A 148 11.05 8.09 -8.03
N GLN A 149 10.61 8.46 -9.23
CA GLN A 149 9.42 9.31 -9.41
C GLN A 149 8.16 8.64 -8.84
N SER A 150 7.96 7.35 -9.15
CA SER A 150 6.86 6.56 -8.59
C SER A 150 6.95 6.47 -7.05
N LEU A 151 8.14 6.31 -6.49
CA LEU A 151 8.35 6.29 -5.04
C LEU A 151 8.06 7.64 -4.38
N LEU A 152 8.42 8.76 -5.01
CA LEU A 152 8.10 10.09 -4.50
C LEU A 152 6.58 10.30 -4.45
N GLN A 153 5.87 9.85 -5.48
CA GLN A 153 4.41 9.89 -5.52
C GLN A 153 3.80 8.99 -4.42
N GLU A 154 4.35 7.80 -4.20
CA GLU A 154 3.88 6.86 -3.16
C GLU A 154 4.12 7.42 -1.75
N VAL A 155 5.30 7.99 -1.48
CA VAL A 155 5.59 8.69 -0.21
C VAL A 155 4.59 9.83 -0.01
N ALA A 156 4.39 10.65 -1.05
CA ALA A 156 3.46 11.76 -1.00
C ALA A 156 2.03 11.32 -0.66
N SER A 157 1.54 10.26 -1.33
CA SER A 157 0.19 9.74 -1.13
C SER A 157 0.00 9.20 0.29
N ASN A 158 0.94 8.38 0.78
CA ASN A 158 0.83 7.79 2.13
C ASN A 158 0.99 8.84 3.24
N TRP A 159 1.88 9.82 3.06
CA TRP A 159 2.07 10.89 4.05
C TRP A 159 0.87 11.84 4.07
N ALA A 160 0.32 12.22 2.90
CA ALA A 160 -0.83 13.10 2.80
C ALA A 160 -2.08 12.60 3.53
N ALA A 161 -2.22 11.28 3.69
CA ALA A 161 -3.33 10.67 4.41
C ALA A 161 -3.36 11.02 5.91
N ASN A 162 -2.22 11.39 6.50
CA ASN A 162 -2.10 11.73 7.92
C ASN A 162 -1.67 13.19 8.16
N ASP A 163 -0.82 13.74 7.29
CA ASP A 163 -0.26 15.08 7.43
C ASP A 163 -0.08 15.74 6.05
N ALA A 164 -1.18 16.30 5.55
CA ALA A 164 -1.21 17.02 4.29
C ALA A 164 -0.34 18.30 4.30
N GLU A 165 -0.17 18.95 5.46
CA GLU A 165 0.65 20.17 5.55
C GLU A 165 2.14 19.85 5.48
N GLY A 166 2.60 18.83 6.22
CA GLY A 166 3.99 18.38 6.22
C GLY A 166 4.43 17.88 4.84
N VAL A 167 3.62 17.02 4.20
CA VAL A 167 3.95 16.53 2.85
C VAL A 167 3.98 17.66 1.81
N LEU A 168 3.11 18.68 1.92
CA LEU A 168 3.16 19.87 1.06
C LEU A 168 4.42 20.70 1.29
N ALA A 169 4.86 20.83 2.54
CA ALA A 169 6.10 21.52 2.88
C ALA A 169 7.31 20.77 2.29
N TRP A 170 7.34 19.44 2.41
CA TRP A 170 8.35 18.59 1.80
C TRP A 170 8.35 18.67 0.27
N ALA A 171 7.18 18.56 -0.37
CA ALA A 171 7.06 18.61 -1.83
C ALA A 171 7.62 19.91 -2.41
N LYS A 172 7.47 21.04 -1.70
CA LYS A 172 8.04 22.35 -2.11
C LYS A 172 9.57 22.39 -2.09
N GLN A 173 10.22 21.51 -1.34
CA GLN A 173 11.68 21.43 -1.23
C GLN A 173 12.31 20.57 -2.34
N LEU A 174 11.50 19.76 -3.04
CA LEU A 174 11.99 18.94 -4.14
C LEU A 174 12.37 19.81 -5.36
N PRO A 175 13.30 19.34 -6.21
CA PRO A 175 13.56 19.96 -7.51
C PRO A 175 12.28 20.09 -8.32
N ALA A 176 12.12 21.17 -9.09
CA ALA A 176 10.89 21.46 -9.85
C ALA A 176 10.41 20.29 -10.73
N ALA A 177 11.35 19.53 -11.32
CA ALA A 177 11.05 18.35 -12.13
C ALA A 177 10.44 17.18 -11.33
N GLU A 178 10.64 17.14 -10.01
CA GLU A 178 10.16 16.08 -9.11
C GLU A 178 8.94 16.52 -8.29
N GLN A 179 8.71 17.84 -8.14
CA GLN A 179 7.56 18.36 -7.40
C GLN A 179 6.23 17.87 -7.97
N ALA A 180 6.11 17.75 -9.30
CA ALA A 180 4.89 17.33 -9.96
C ALA A 180 4.42 15.95 -9.46
N HIS A 181 5.34 14.97 -9.35
CA HIS A 181 5.02 13.63 -8.86
C HIS A 181 4.61 13.61 -7.39
N ALA A 182 5.24 14.44 -6.56
CA ALA A 182 4.80 14.59 -5.18
C ALA A 182 3.38 15.19 -5.12
N TYR A 183 3.09 16.25 -5.88
CA TYR A 183 1.74 16.81 -5.93
C TYR A 183 0.70 15.82 -6.45
N GLU A 184 1.05 14.97 -7.41
CA GLU A 184 0.16 13.90 -7.91
C GLU A 184 -0.24 12.89 -6.83
N GLY A 185 0.65 12.61 -5.87
CA GLY A 185 0.34 11.80 -4.70
C GLY A 185 -0.52 12.53 -3.67
N ILE A 186 -0.33 13.84 -3.52
CA ILE A 186 -1.03 14.66 -2.52
C ILE A 186 -2.47 15.01 -2.95
N VAL A 187 -2.66 15.35 -4.23
CA VAL A 187 -3.91 15.92 -4.75
C VAL A 187 -5.15 15.05 -4.46
N PRO A 188 -5.13 13.72 -4.64
CA PRO A 188 -6.29 12.90 -4.33
C PRO A 188 -6.76 13.00 -2.87
N MET A 189 -5.81 13.07 -1.92
CA MET A 189 -6.13 13.20 -0.50
C MET A 189 -6.66 14.62 -0.20
N LEU A 190 -5.99 15.66 -0.70
CA LEU A 190 -6.48 17.03 -0.55
C LEU A 190 -7.84 17.26 -1.21
N ALA A 191 -8.16 16.60 -2.32
CA ALA A 191 -9.46 16.75 -2.97
C ALA A 191 -10.62 16.34 -2.05
N ASN A 192 -10.37 15.38 -1.15
CA ASN A 192 -11.34 14.92 -0.16
C ASN A 192 -11.45 15.87 1.04
N ASP A 193 -10.36 16.49 1.49
CA ASP A 193 -10.39 17.26 2.75
C ASP A 193 -10.43 18.79 2.51
N ASN A 194 -9.73 19.26 1.48
CA ASN A 194 -9.63 20.66 1.11
C ASN A 194 -9.51 20.80 -0.43
N PRO A 195 -10.64 20.69 -1.16
CA PRO A 195 -10.63 20.70 -2.62
C PRO A 195 -10.11 22.01 -3.22
N ALA A 196 -10.22 23.14 -2.50
CA ALA A 196 -9.65 24.41 -2.93
C ALA A 196 -8.11 24.38 -2.92
N ALA A 197 -7.50 23.77 -1.90
CA ALA A 197 -6.05 23.57 -1.86
C ALA A 197 -5.58 22.60 -2.97
N ALA A 198 -6.33 21.52 -3.20
CA ALA A 198 -6.05 20.59 -4.30
C ALA A 198 -6.11 21.28 -5.67
N ALA A 199 -7.15 22.10 -5.90
CA ALA A 199 -7.33 22.89 -7.11
C ALA A 199 -6.15 23.83 -7.38
N ALA A 200 -5.55 24.42 -6.35
CA ALA A 200 -4.39 25.30 -6.49
C ALA A 200 -3.11 24.58 -6.96
N LEU A 201 -3.07 23.24 -6.86
CA LEU A 201 -1.93 22.43 -7.30
C LEU A 201 -2.05 21.94 -8.74
N VAL A 202 -3.22 22.06 -9.37
CA VAL A 202 -3.51 21.44 -10.67
C VAL A 202 -2.55 21.90 -11.78
N GLU A 203 -2.20 23.18 -11.81
CA GLU A 203 -1.24 23.70 -12.81
C GLU A 203 0.20 23.24 -12.59
N LYS A 204 0.51 22.69 -11.41
CA LYS A 204 1.82 22.13 -11.05
C LYS A 204 1.93 20.64 -11.36
N LEU A 205 0.84 20.01 -11.80
CA LEU A 205 0.82 18.59 -12.17
C LEU A 205 1.39 18.38 -13.57
N THR A 206 1.82 17.14 -13.83
CA THR A 206 2.23 16.73 -15.17
C THR A 206 1.04 16.86 -16.14
N PRO A 207 1.28 17.20 -17.42
CA PRO A 207 0.22 17.29 -18.43
C PRO A 207 -0.62 16.02 -18.53
N GLU A 208 0.02 14.85 -18.35
CA GLU A 208 -0.59 13.53 -18.48
C GLU A 208 -1.68 13.30 -17.44
N ASN A 209 -1.44 13.69 -16.17
CA ASN A 209 -2.37 13.44 -15.07
C ASN A 209 -3.28 14.62 -14.74
N ARG A 210 -2.97 15.83 -15.24
CA ARG A 210 -3.68 17.07 -14.90
C ARG A 210 -5.19 16.99 -15.10
N GLY A 211 -5.63 16.51 -16.25
CA GLY A 211 -7.06 16.43 -16.57
C GLY A 211 -7.82 15.47 -15.66
N ALA A 212 -7.27 14.28 -15.44
CA ALA A 212 -7.89 13.25 -14.59
C ALA A 212 -7.98 13.70 -13.12
N LEU A 213 -6.89 14.28 -12.59
CA LEU A 213 -6.88 14.79 -11.21
C LEU A 213 -7.77 16.03 -11.05
N ALA A 214 -7.85 16.91 -12.06
CA ALA A 214 -8.79 18.03 -12.05
C ALA A 214 -10.25 17.56 -12.05
N GLU A 215 -10.58 16.51 -12.81
CA GLU A 215 -11.91 15.91 -12.79
C GLU A 215 -12.25 15.30 -11.41
N ASN A 216 -11.28 14.62 -10.78
CA ASN A 216 -11.45 14.10 -9.42
C ASN A 216 -11.74 15.23 -8.42
N ILE A 217 -10.92 16.30 -8.42
CA ILE A 217 -11.15 17.48 -7.57
C ILE A 217 -12.55 18.06 -7.80
N ALA A 218 -12.96 18.25 -9.06
CA ALA A 218 -14.30 18.77 -9.39
C ALA A 218 -15.40 17.89 -8.78
N THR A 219 -15.25 16.57 -8.90
CA THR A 219 -16.23 15.59 -8.42
C THR A 219 -16.36 15.64 -6.91
N GLN A 220 -15.24 15.63 -6.16
CA GLN A 220 -15.27 15.73 -4.70
C GLN A 220 -15.78 17.09 -4.24
N TRP A 221 -15.34 18.17 -4.88
CA TRP A 221 -15.73 19.53 -4.49
C TRP A 221 -17.22 19.78 -4.73
N LEU A 222 -17.80 19.26 -5.83
CA LEU A 222 -19.24 19.38 -6.09
C LEU A 222 -20.09 18.72 -5.00
N GLN A 223 -19.59 17.67 -4.34
CA GLN A 223 -20.28 17.03 -3.23
C GLN A 223 -20.24 17.88 -1.95
N GLN A 224 -19.13 18.60 -1.72
CA GLN A 224 -18.91 19.39 -0.51
C GLN A 224 -19.43 20.83 -0.61
N ASP A 225 -19.00 21.56 -1.64
CA ASP A 225 -19.38 22.94 -1.94
C ASP A 225 -19.55 23.15 -3.45
N PRO A 226 -20.74 22.87 -3.99
CA PRO A 226 -21.00 23.01 -5.41
C PRO A 226 -20.91 24.45 -5.92
N THR A 227 -21.06 25.46 -5.08
CA THR A 227 -20.98 26.86 -5.54
C THR A 227 -19.53 27.18 -5.89
N ALA A 228 -18.61 26.92 -4.97
CA ALA A 228 -17.19 27.12 -5.20
C ALA A 228 -16.66 26.17 -6.29
N ALA A 229 -17.10 24.91 -6.29
CA ALA A 229 -16.72 23.94 -7.33
C ALA A 229 -17.13 24.40 -8.73
N ARG A 230 -18.35 24.90 -8.92
CA ARG A 230 -18.82 25.43 -10.22
C ARG A 230 -17.97 26.60 -10.70
N ALA A 231 -17.63 27.52 -9.80
CA ALA A 231 -16.76 28.66 -10.12
C ALA A 231 -15.37 28.17 -10.59
N TRP A 232 -14.79 27.20 -9.89
CA TRP A 232 -13.51 26.63 -10.28
C TRP A 232 -13.57 25.82 -11.59
N ILE A 233 -14.60 24.98 -11.78
CA ILE A 233 -14.81 24.17 -13.00
C ILE A 233 -14.83 25.06 -14.26
N ALA A 234 -15.37 26.27 -14.18
CA ALA A 234 -15.38 27.21 -15.31
C ALA A 234 -13.97 27.51 -15.82
N THR A 235 -13.00 27.67 -14.91
CA THR A 235 -11.61 28.00 -15.21
C THR A 235 -10.66 26.80 -15.22
N ALA A 236 -11.11 25.63 -14.77
CA ALA A 236 -10.28 24.43 -14.67
C ALA A 236 -9.77 23.97 -16.06
N PRO A 237 -8.59 23.33 -16.13
CA PRO A 237 -8.01 22.77 -17.36
C PRO A 237 -8.70 21.47 -17.78
N LEU A 238 -10.03 21.55 -17.97
CA LEU A 238 -10.91 20.47 -18.39
C LEU A 238 -11.50 20.81 -19.76
N THR A 239 -11.82 19.78 -20.55
CA THR A 239 -12.55 19.97 -21.81
C THR A 239 -13.99 20.38 -21.54
N ASP A 240 -14.62 21.08 -22.49
CA ASP A 240 -16.02 21.50 -22.36
C ASP A 240 -16.98 20.32 -22.17
N GLU A 241 -16.68 19.18 -22.79
CA GLU A 241 -17.41 17.92 -22.64
C GLU A 241 -17.41 17.46 -21.16
N VAL A 242 -16.23 17.45 -20.54
CA VAL A 242 -16.06 17.04 -19.13
C VAL A 242 -16.76 18.02 -18.20
N LYS A 243 -16.61 19.33 -18.42
CA LYS A 243 -17.29 20.37 -17.62
C LYS A 243 -18.80 20.19 -17.64
N LYS A 244 -19.40 20.02 -18.83
CA LYS A 244 -20.85 19.78 -18.98
C LYS A 244 -21.31 18.51 -18.25
N ARG A 245 -20.56 17.41 -18.39
CA ARG A 245 -20.86 16.14 -17.74
C ARG A 245 -20.87 16.27 -16.21
N LEU A 246 -19.85 16.91 -15.63
CA LEU A 246 -19.74 17.10 -14.18
C LEU A 246 -20.93 17.89 -13.62
N LEU A 247 -21.29 19.01 -14.27
CA LEU A 247 -22.40 19.86 -13.84
C LEU A 247 -23.76 19.17 -14.00
N ALA A 248 -23.95 18.38 -15.07
CA ALA A 248 -25.19 17.62 -15.27
C ALA A 248 -25.37 16.51 -14.22
N ASN A 249 -24.28 15.85 -13.81
CA ASN A 249 -24.31 14.78 -12.81
C ASN A 249 -24.66 15.30 -11.41
N GLU A 250 -24.11 16.45 -11.00
CA GLU A 250 -24.43 17.08 -9.69
C GLU A 250 -25.92 17.43 -9.57
N VAL A 251 -26.52 18.00 -10.62
CA VAL A 251 -27.97 18.29 -10.66
C VAL A 251 -28.78 17.00 -10.51
N ARG A 252 -28.37 15.93 -11.18
CA ARG A 252 -29.08 14.64 -11.16
C ARG A 252 -29.02 13.96 -9.78
N GLN A 253 -27.89 14.04 -9.07
CA GLN A 253 -27.72 13.48 -7.73
C GLN A 253 -28.51 14.22 -6.64
N ARG A 254 -28.93 15.46 -6.91
CA ARG A 254 -29.71 16.28 -5.97
C ARG A 254 -31.22 16.16 -6.15
N LEU A 255 -31.68 15.48 -7.21
CA LEU A 255 -33.10 15.19 -7.38
C LEU A 255 -33.51 14.04 -6.44
N PRO A 256 -34.66 14.13 -5.75
CA PRO A 256 -35.19 13.01 -5.01
C PRO A 256 -35.43 11.83 -5.95
N MET A 257 -34.97 10.63 -5.57
CA MET A 257 -35.38 9.38 -6.22
C MET A 257 -36.87 9.18 -5.90
N PHE A 258 -37.74 9.51 -6.85
CA PHE A 258 -39.18 9.24 -6.80
C PHE A 258 -39.49 7.86 -7.37
#